data_AF-A0A7C2D1C0-F1
#
_entry.id   AF-A0A7C2D1C0-F1
#
_cell.length_a   1.000
_cell.length_b   1.000
_cell.length_c   1.000
_cell.angle_alpha   90.00
_cell.angle_beta   90.00
_cell.angle_gamma   90.00
#
_symmetry.space_group_name_H-M   'P 1'
#
loop_
_entity.id
_entity.type
_entity.pdbx_description
1 polymer ?
#
loop_
_entity_poly.entity_id
_entity_poly.type
_entity_poly.pdbx_seq_one_letter_code
_entity_poly.pdbx_strand_id
1 'polypeptide(L)'
;MPDNEQIILATLKDGEKRWKDLERLLVKSGKMSKSTLSQNLLKLERDGKIKRFADYSKKPPAVQYALSSFESHLERKVREAVEELRCTFKFFREPTVKEVAFKVGETPEAVRPILYGLAPKIGWREQDKEEAEKEAEEAINLAGWLIWLQKGEQNAELNKMVEEAKQAASNGIVERARKILEYCPELAPEAKPASHGPHFFASAGLEPWPEETERVWMRVFLKEPPSSGTQQHAAWT
;
A
#
# COMPACT_ATOMS: atom_id res chain seq x y z
N MET A 1 -35.64 -26.85 9.81
CA MET A 1 -34.81 -26.05 10.74
C MET A 1 -33.66 -25.47 9.94
N PRO A 2 -33.34 -24.16 10.05
CA PRO A 2 -32.14 -23.63 9.40
C PRO A 2 -30.90 -24.38 9.90
N ASP A 3 -29.92 -24.57 9.02
CA ASP A 3 -28.63 -25.15 9.38
C ASP A 3 -27.94 -24.31 10.45
N ASN A 4 -27.35 -24.94 11.47
CA ASN A 4 -26.71 -24.26 12.60
C ASN A 4 -25.60 -23.31 12.14
N GLU A 5 -24.88 -23.67 11.07
CA GLU A 5 -23.89 -22.80 10.44
C GLU A 5 -24.53 -21.51 9.91
N GLN A 6 -25.66 -21.61 9.21
CA GLN A 6 -26.35 -20.45 8.65
C GLN A 6 -26.85 -19.50 9.75
N ILE A 7 -27.30 -20.04 10.88
CA ILE A 7 -27.73 -19.23 12.03
C ILE A 7 -26.55 -18.43 12.61
N ILE A 8 -25.37 -19.06 12.75
CA ILE A 8 -24.16 -18.38 13.23
C ILE A 8 -23.73 -17.31 12.25
N LEU A 9 -23.64 -17.65 10.96
CA LEU A 9 -23.24 -16.71 9.91
C LEU A 9 -24.19 -15.51 9.84
N ALA A 10 -25.50 -15.73 9.93
CA ALA A 10 -26.49 -14.65 9.98
C ALA A 10 -26.29 -13.75 11.21
N THR A 11 -25.94 -14.32 12.36
CA THR A 11 -25.69 -13.54 13.60
C THR A 11 -24.42 -12.69 13.51
N LEU A 12 -23.44 -13.12 12.72
CA LEU A 12 -22.18 -12.40 12.50
C LEU A 12 -22.25 -11.40 11.34
N LYS A 13 -23.36 -11.33 10.59
CA LYS A 13 -23.55 -10.31 9.53
C LYS A 13 -23.52 -8.89 10.09
N ASP A 14 -24.00 -8.71 11.32
CA ASP A 14 -24.04 -7.42 12.02
C ASP A 14 -22.69 -7.09 12.70
N GLY A 15 -21.59 -7.63 12.18
CA GLY A 15 -20.23 -7.44 12.66
C GLY A 15 -19.80 -8.33 13.81
N GLU A 16 -18.58 -8.08 14.30
CA GLU A 16 -17.93 -8.90 15.31
C GLU A 16 -18.76 -9.12 16.59
N LYS A 17 -18.65 -10.31 17.18
CA LYS A 17 -19.34 -10.69 18.42
C LYS A 17 -18.39 -11.42 19.34
N ARG A 18 -18.42 -11.10 20.63
CA ARG A 18 -17.69 -11.87 21.65
C ARG A 18 -18.36 -13.23 21.87
N TRP A 19 -17.60 -14.21 22.37
CA TRP A 19 -18.16 -15.50 22.78
C TRP A 19 -19.40 -15.35 23.68
N LYS A 20 -19.35 -14.46 24.69
CA LYS A 20 -20.48 -14.23 25.62
C LYS A 20 -21.72 -13.69 24.92
N ASP A 21 -21.54 -12.87 23.88
CA ASP A 21 -22.65 -12.31 23.10
C ASP A 21 -23.30 -13.39 22.24
N LEU A 22 -22.50 -14.27 21.61
CA LEU A 22 -23.00 -15.44 20.87
C LEU A 22 -23.71 -16.44 21.78
N GLU A 23 -23.15 -16.74 22.96
CA GLU A 23 -23.78 -17.62 23.95
C GLU A 23 -25.15 -17.08 24.39
N ARG A 24 -25.27 -15.77 24.62
CA ARG A 24 -26.55 -15.13 24.92
C ARG A 24 -27.54 -15.22 23.75
N LEU A 25 -27.10 -14.92 22.53
CA LEU A 25 -27.97 -14.81 21.36
C LEU A 25 -28.40 -16.16 20.78
N LEU A 26 -27.60 -17.21 20.95
CA LEU A 26 -27.80 -18.52 20.31
C LEU A 26 -28.06 -19.66 21.30
N VAL A 27 -27.39 -19.65 22.46
CA VAL A 27 -27.56 -20.72 23.46
C VAL A 27 -28.70 -20.39 24.40
N LYS A 28 -28.68 -19.20 25.02
CA LYS A 28 -29.73 -18.79 25.96
C LYS A 28 -31.10 -18.57 25.31
N SER A 29 -31.13 -18.33 24.00
CA SER A 29 -32.36 -18.23 23.20
C SER A 29 -32.90 -19.59 22.74
N GLY A 30 -32.22 -20.70 23.09
CA GLY A 30 -32.64 -22.06 22.74
C GLY A 30 -32.39 -22.46 21.28
N LYS A 31 -31.67 -21.66 20.49
CA LYS A 31 -31.39 -21.97 19.08
C LYS A 31 -30.42 -23.14 18.91
N MET A 32 -29.46 -23.31 19.82
CA MET A 32 -28.50 -24.42 19.81
C MET A 32 -27.86 -24.64 21.19
N SER A 33 -27.20 -25.79 21.38
CA SER A 33 -26.43 -26.05 22.60
C SER A 33 -25.07 -25.34 22.58
N LYS A 34 -24.46 -25.17 23.76
CA LYS A 34 -23.10 -24.61 23.88
C LYS A 34 -22.05 -25.45 23.14
N SER A 35 -22.16 -26.77 23.23
CA SER A 35 -21.27 -27.71 22.50
C SER A 35 -21.42 -27.55 20.99
N THR A 36 -22.66 -27.48 20.52
CA THR A 36 -22.98 -27.25 19.10
C THR A 36 -22.41 -25.93 18.60
N LEU A 37 -22.54 -24.84 19.37
CA LEU A 37 -21.96 -23.54 19.03
C LEU A 37 -20.42 -23.63 18.92
N SER A 38 -19.74 -24.24 19.90
CA SER A 38 -18.28 -24.41 19.88
C SER A 38 -17.81 -25.23 18.67
N GLN A 39 -18.46 -26.36 18.38
CA GLN A 39 -18.11 -27.23 17.25
C GLN A 39 -18.31 -26.52 15.91
N ASN A 40 -19.42 -25.80 15.74
CA ASN A 40 -19.69 -25.08 14.50
C ASN A 40 -18.75 -23.89 14.31
N LEU A 41 -18.40 -23.13 15.36
CA LEU A 41 -17.41 -22.06 15.25
C LEU A 41 -16.04 -22.59 14.81
N LEU A 42 -15.57 -23.70 15.40
CA LEU A 42 -14.32 -24.34 14.98
C LEU A 42 -14.37 -24.83 13.53
N LYS A 43 -15.52 -25.38 13.10
CA LYS A 43 -15.71 -25.80 11.71
C LYS A 43 -15.69 -24.60 10.76
N LEU A 44 -16.46 -23.55 11.05
CA LEU A 44 -16.52 -22.33 10.24
C LEU A 44 -15.17 -21.60 10.16
N GLU A 45 -14.38 -21.63 11.24
CA GLU A 45 -13.02 -21.07 11.28
C GLU A 45 -12.08 -21.89 10.38
N ARG A 46 -12.15 -23.23 10.47
CA ARG A 46 -11.39 -24.15 9.60
C ARG A 46 -11.76 -24.02 8.12
N ASP A 47 -13.05 -23.83 7.83
CA ASP A 47 -13.57 -23.61 6.49
C ASP A 47 -13.28 -22.19 5.96
N GLY A 48 -12.63 -21.33 6.77
CA GLY A 48 -12.31 -19.96 6.39
C GLY A 48 -13.52 -19.05 6.22
N LYS A 49 -14.69 -19.41 6.74
CA LYS A 49 -15.93 -18.61 6.68
C LYS A 49 -15.99 -17.53 7.77
N ILE A 50 -15.31 -17.75 8.89
CA ILE A 50 -15.16 -16.78 9.98
C ILE A 50 -13.70 -16.64 10.40
N LYS A 51 -13.37 -15.53 11.05
CA LYS A 51 -12.08 -15.30 11.72
C LYS A 51 -12.29 -15.18 13.23
N ARG A 52 -11.30 -15.64 14.00
CA ARG A 52 -11.24 -15.52 15.46
C ARG A 52 -10.18 -14.51 15.86
N PHE A 53 -10.57 -13.54 16.68
CA PHE A 53 -9.69 -12.55 17.27
C PHE A 53 -9.55 -12.83 18.77
N ALA A 54 -8.33 -12.87 19.29
CA ALA A 54 -8.07 -13.09 20.70
C ALA A 54 -7.18 -11.97 21.25
N ASP A 55 -7.73 -11.19 22.17
CA ASP A 55 -7.00 -10.18 22.92
C ASP A 55 -6.39 -10.84 24.16
N TYR A 56 -5.09 -11.17 24.08
CA TYR A 56 -4.31 -11.80 25.14
C TYR A 56 -3.83 -10.84 26.23
N SER A 57 -4.08 -9.53 26.09
CA SER A 57 -3.78 -8.55 27.16
C SER A 57 -4.74 -8.71 28.36
N LYS A 58 -5.89 -9.36 28.15
CA LYS A 58 -6.91 -9.64 29.18
C LYS A 58 -6.79 -11.07 29.71
N LYS A 59 -7.07 -11.26 31.00
CA LYS A 59 -7.15 -12.59 31.64
C LYS A 59 -8.58 -12.84 32.18
N PRO A 60 -9.35 -13.80 31.62
CA PRO A 60 -9.04 -14.62 30.44
C PRO A 60 -9.04 -13.80 29.13
N PRO A 61 -8.40 -14.29 28.04
CA PRO A 61 -8.36 -13.59 26.77
C PRO A 61 -9.76 -13.28 26.25
N ALA A 62 -9.97 -12.06 25.77
CA ALA A 62 -11.25 -11.69 25.17
C ALA A 62 -11.29 -12.24 23.74
N VAL A 63 -12.17 -13.21 23.49
CA VAL A 63 -12.33 -13.86 22.17
C VAL A 63 -13.53 -13.28 21.43
N GLN A 64 -13.30 -12.85 20.20
CA GLN A 64 -14.31 -12.37 19.27
C GLN A 64 -14.30 -13.19 17.97
N TYR A 65 -15.45 -13.26 17.33
CA TYR A 65 -15.65 -13.89 16.04
C TYR A 65 -16.31 -12.91 15.09
N ALA A 66 -15.92 -12.94 13.82
CA ALA A 66 -16.57 -12.20 12.74
C ALA A 66 -16.55 -13.01 11.45
N LEU A 67 -17.39 -12.65 10.48
CA LEU A 67 -17.29 -13.21 9.13
C LEU A 67 -15.88 -12.97 8.57
N SER A 68 -15.37 -13.88 7.74
CA SER A 68 -14.03 -13.68 7.14
C SER A 68 -13.96 -12.47 6.22
N SER A 69 -15.10 -12.07 5.65
CA SER A 69 -15.27 -10.84 4.87
C SER A 69 -15.39 -9.59 5.74
N PHE A 70 -15.58 -9.73 7.06
CA PHE A 70 -15.66 -8.60 7.96
C PHE A 70 -14.27 -7.99 8.12
N GLU A 71 -14.16 -6.72 7.77
CA GLU A 71 -12.97 -5.93 8.02
C GLU A 71 -13.00 -5.46 9.48
N SER A 72 -12.03 -5.89 10.27
CA SER A 72 -11.93 -5.42 11.65
C SER A 72 -11.66 -3.91 11.70
N HIS A 73 -12.05 -3.25 12.79
CA HIS A 73 -11.77 -1.82 12.95
C HIS A 73 -10.26 -1.51 12.83
N LEU A 74 -9.41 -2.41 13.32
CA LEU A 74 -7.96 -2.29 13.20
C LEU A 74 -7.47 -2.52 11.76
N GLU A 75 -8.00 -3.52 11.04
CA GLU A 75 -7.70 -3.72 9.61
C GLU A 75 -8.00 -2.45 8.79
N ARG A 76 -9.17 -1.82 9.02
CA ARG A 76 -9.53 -0.56 8.37
C ARG A 76 -8.56 0.56 8.71
N LYS A 77 -8.24 0.76 10.00
CA LYS A 77 -7.27 1.77 10.46
C LYS A 77 -5.90 1.55 9.83
N VAL A 78 -5.43 0.31 9.73
CA VAL A 78 -4.15 -0.03 9.09
C VAL A 78 -4.18 0.35 7.60
N ARG A 79 -5.26 0.02 6.87
CA ARG A 79 -5.40 0.41 5.46
C ARG A 79 -5.39 1.93 5.29
N GLU A 80 -6.17 2.65 6.08
CA GLU A 80 -6.25 4.12 6.04
C GLU A 80 -4.89 4.75 6.35
N ALA A 81 -4.19 4.26 7.38
CA ALA A 81 -2.87 4.72 7.75
C ALA A 81 -1.83 4.50 6.64
N VAL A 82 -1.88 3.39 5.91
CA VAL A 82 -0.99 3.15 4.75
C VAL A 82 -1.19 4.22 3.68
N GLU A 83 -2.44 4.53 3.32
CA GLU A 83 -2.69 5.52 2.26
C GLU A 83 -2.35 6.95 2.70
N GLU A 84 -2.64 7.32 3.95
CA GLU A 84 -2.23 8.60 4.50
C GLU A 84 -0.70 8.77 4.51
N LEU A 85 0.04 7.73 4.88
CA LEU A 85 1.50 7.75 4.87
C LEU A 85 2.05 7.80 3.45
N ARG A 86 1.46 7.07 2.50
CA ARG A 86 1.81 7.18 1.07
C ARG A 86 1.65 8.62 0.57
N CYS A 87 0.55 9.29 0.90
CA CYS A 87 0.35 10.70 0.57
C CYS A 87 1.40 11.60 1.24
N THR A 88 1.74 11.31 2.50
CA THR A 88 2.78 12.04 3.25
C THR A 88 4.15 11.90 2.58
N PHE A 89 4.47 10.72 2.07
CA PHE A 89 5.70 10.44 1.33
C PHE A 89 5.60 10.75 -0.16
N LYS A 90 4.50 11.35 -0.60
CA LYS A 90 4.25 11.67 -2.02
C LYS A 90 4.44 10.46 -2.95
N PHE A 91 4.11 9.28 -2.45
CA PHE A 91 4.27 7.99 -3.12
C PHE A 91 5.71 7.61 -3.46
N PHE A 92 6.74 8.27 -2.89
CA PHE A 92 8.14 7.92 -3.15
C PHE A 92 8.51 6.55 -2.59
N ARG A 93 7.85 6.09 -1.51
CA ARG A 93 8.07 4.75 -0.97
C ARG A 93 6.85 4.22 -0.23
N GLU A 94 6.86 2.92 0.02
CA GLU A 94 5.91 2.32 0.95
C GLU A 94 6.25 2.67 2.42
N PRO A 95 5.22 2.83 3.28
CA PRO A 95 5.42 2.95 4.71
C PRO A 95 5.89 1.63 5.31
N THR A 96 6.77 1.71 6.29
CA THR A 96 7.23 0.55 7.06
C THR A 96 6.17 0.10 8.08
N VAL A 97 6.27 -1.16 8.54
CA VAL A 97 5.41 -1.67 9.63
C VAL A 97 5.44 -0.75 10.86
N LYS A 98 6.61 -0.21 11.20
CA LYS A 98 6.79 0.66 12.37
C LYS A 98 6.06 2.00 12.20
N GLU A 99 6.11 2.59 11.01
CA GLU A 99 5.42 3.85 10.72
C GLU A 99 3.90 3.67 10.73
N VAL A 100 3.42 2.58 10.14
CA VAL A 100 1.99 2.24 10.19
C VAL A 100 1.54 2.00 11.63
N ALA A 101 2.31 1.23 12.41
CA ALA A 101 2.03 0.97 13.82
C ALA A 101 1.97 2.25 14.66
N PHE A 102 2.95 3.14 14.49
CA PHE A 102 2.97 4.45 15.14
C PHE A 102 1.73 5.28 14.78
N LYS A 103 1.37 5.30 13.49
CA LYS A 103 0.23 6.07 12.97
C LYS A 103 -1.13 5.58 13.51
N VAL A 104 -1.31 4.27 13.67
CA VAL A 104 -2.56 3.70 14.22
C VAL A 104 -2.60 3.66 15.75
N GLY A 105 -1.47 3.91 16.42
CA GLY A 105 -1.34 3.86 17.88
C GLY A 105 -1.23 2.44 18.46
N GLU A 106 -0.63 1.51 17.71
CA GLU A 106 -0.46 0.10 18.10
C GLU A 106 1.01 -0.33 18.05
N THR A 107 1.30 -1.55 18.51
CA THR A 107 2.65 -2.11 18.41
C THR A 107 2.92 -2.71 17.01
N PRO A 108 4.17 -2.73 16.54
CA PRO A 108 4.53 -3.39 15.27
C PRO A 108 4.09 -4.85 15.21
N GLU A 109 4.13 -5.58 16.32
CA GLU A 109 3.74 -7.00 16.40
C GLU A 109 2.25 -7.21 16.14
N ALA A 110 1.40 -6.27 16.59
CA ALA A 110 -0.04 -6.30 16.34
C ALA A 110 -0.38 -5.95 14.88
N VAL A 111 0.33 -4.97 14.31
CA VAL A 111 0.08 -4.47 12.95
C VAL A 111 0.65 -5.38 11.87
N ARG A 112 1.81 -5.99 12.10
CA ARG A 112 2.51 -6.81 11.11
C ARG A 112 1.61 -7.86 10.43
N PRO A 113 0.94 -8.78 11.14
CA PRO A 113 0.12 -9.81 10.48
C PRO A 113 -1.04 -9.20 9.68
N ILE A 114 -1.59 -8.07 10.13
CA ILE A 114 -2.67 -7.36 9.45
C ILE A 114 -2.17 -6.73 8.15
N LEU A 115 -1.06 -6.00 8.21
CA LEU A 115 -0.50 -5.31 7.05
C LEU A 115 -0.08 -6.30 5.96
N TYR A 116 0.60 -7.40 6.31
CA TYR A 116 0.96 -8.45 5.35
C TYR A 116 -0.28 -9.18 4.81
N GLY A 117 -1.34 -9.34 5.61
CA GLY A 117 -2.61 -9.88 5.13
C GLY A 117 -3.36 -8.96 4.16
N LEU A 118 -3.18 -7.64 4.29
CA LEU A 118 -3.75 -6.63 3.40
C LEU A 118 -2.88 -6.37 2.16
N ALA A 119 -1.58 -6.67 2.24
CA ALA A 119 -0.56 -6.34 1.23
C ALA A 119 -1.00 -6.62 -0.23
N PRO A 120 -1.53 -7.81 -0.58
CA PRO A 120 -1.94 -8.09 -1.96
C PRO A 120 -3.13 -7.24 -2.43
N LYS A 121 -4.00 -6.80 -1.52
CA LYS A 121 -5.22 -6.04 -1.83
C LYS A 121 -4.93 -4.56 -2.02
N ILE A 122 -3.98 -4.02 -1.27
CA ILE A 122 -3.66 -2.59 -1.26
C ILE A 122 -2.39 -2.25 -2.04
N GLY A 123 -1.81 -3.26 -2.71
CA GLY A 123 -0.57 -3.14 -3.45
C GLY A 123 0.61 -2.71 -2.58
N TRP A 124 0.60 -3.05 -1.29
CA TRP A 124 1.71 -2.74 -0.39
C TRP A 124 2.72 -3.87 -0.40
N ARG A 125 3.99 -3.53 -0.28
CA ARG A 125 5.07 -4.49 -0.05
C ARG A 125 6.13 -3.84 0.83
N GLU A 126 6.84 -4.68 1.56
CA GLU A 126 8.04 -4.21 2.25
C GLU A 126 9.13 -3.91 1.20
N GLN A 127 9.86 -2.83 1.42
CA GLN A 127 10.94 -2.37 0.55
C GLN A 127 12.15 -2.13 1.44
N ASP A 128 13.33 -2.53 0.98
CA ASP A 128 14.57 -2.01 1.55
C ASP A 128 14.81 -0.57 1.06
N LYS A 129 15.81 0.08 1.66
CA LYS A 129 16.08 1.50 1.39
C LYS A 129 16.53 1.74 -0.05
N GLU A 130 17.42 0.89 -0.58
CA GLU A 130 17.98 1.06 -1.92
C GLU A 130 16.92 0.80 -3.00
N GLU A 131 16.10 -0.23 -2.79
CA GLU A 131 14.97 -0.55 -3.65
C GLU A 131 13.93 0.58 -3.66
N ALA A 132 13.57 1.12 -2.49
CA ALA A 132 12.62 2.22 -2.38
C ALA A 132 13.11 3.47 -3.11
N GLU A 133 14.39 3.80 -2.98
CA GLU A 133 15.01 4.94 -3.68
C GLU A 133 15.00 4.75 -5.19
N LYS A 134 15.44 3.59 -5.66
CA LYS A 134 15.48 3.28 -7.10
C LYS A 134 14.09 3.32 -7.73
N GLU A 135 13.10 2.71 -7.08
CA GLU A 135 11.72 2.75 -7.60
C GLU A 135 11.12 4.16 -7.56
N ALA A 136 11.48 4.98 -6.57
CA ALA A 136 11.05 6.37 -6.52
C ALA A 136 11.61 7.15 -7.71
N GLU A 137 12.91 7.03 -7.97
CA GLU A 137 13.58 7.69 -9.10
C GLU A 137 12.95 7.28 -10.43
N GLU A 138 12.78 5.98 -10.66
CA GLU A 138 12.16 5.45 -11.87
C GLU A 138 10.71 5.94 -12.03
N ALA A 139 9.93 5.97 -10.94
CA ALA A 139 8.54 6.44 -10.96
C ALA A 139 8.41 7.94 -11.20
N ILE A 140 9.28 8.77 -10.61
CA ILE A 140 9.31 10.23 -10.81
C ILE A 140 9.65 10.54 -12.28
N ASN A 141 10.69 9.90 -12.82
CA ASN A 141 11.08 10.09 -14.22
C ASN A 141 9.98 9.63 -15.17
N LEU A 142 9.38 8.46 -14.91
CA LEU A 142 8.25 7.95 -15.69
C LEU A 142 7.02 8.88 -15.61
N ALA A 143 6.78 9.52 -14.45
CA ALA A 143 5.71 10.51 -14.32
C ALA A 143 5.92 11.70 -15.27
N GLY A 144 7.16 12.20 -15.40
CA GLY A 144 7.50 13.26 -16.36
C GLY A 144 7.17 12.87 -17.81
N TRP A 145 7.53 11.65 -18.19
CA TRP A 145 7.21 11.09 -19.51
C TRP A 145 5.70 10.90 -19.72
N LEU A 146 4.96 10.46 -18.69
CA LEU A 146 3.52 10.27 -18.80
C LEU A 146 2.76 11.60 -18.95
N ILE A 147 3.23 12.69 -18.30
CA ILE A 147 2.68 14.04 -18.54
C ILE A 147 2.87 14.47 -19.99
N TRP A 148 4.03 14.21 -20.58
CA TRP A 148 4.29 14.53 -21.98
C TRP A 148 3.25 13.89 -22.91
N LEU A 149 2.96 12.60 -22.74
CA LEU A 149 1.93 11.92 -23.52
C LEU A 149 0.54 12.54 -23.34
N GLN A 150 0.21 13.01 -22.13
CA GLN A 150 -1.08 13.65 -21.86
C GLN A 150 -1.23 15.01 -22.56
N LYS A 151 -0.13 15.74 -22.80
CA LYS A 151 -0.14 17.02 -23.54
C LYS A 151 -0.49 16.84 -25.02
N GLY A 152 -0.38 15.61 -25.56
CA GLY A 152 -0.75 15.29 -26.94
C GLY A 152 0.23 15.86 -27.98
N GLU A 153 1.42 16.26 -27.56
CA GLU A 153 2.45 16.81 -28.44
C GLU A 153 3.05 15.71 -29.34
N GLN A 154 3.17 16.00 -30.64
CA GLN A 154 3.66 15.04 -31.63
C GLN A 154 5.18 15.18 -31.80
N ASN A 155 5.94 14.48 -30.95
CA ASN A 155 7.37 14.29 -31.14
C ASN A 155 7.68 12.79 -31.20
N ALA A 156 8.09 12.31 -32.38
CA ALA A 156 8.32 10.88 -32.61
C ALA A 156 9.42 10.29 -31.70
N GLU A 157 10.45 11.07 -31.37
CA GLU A 157 11.56 10.64 -30.53
C GLU A 157 11.12 10.54 -29.06
N LEU A 158 10.48 11.58 -28.53
CA LEU A 158 9.98 11.57 -27.16
C LEU A 158 8.89 10.50 -26.97
N ASN A 159 7.98 10.34 -27.94
CA ASN A 159 6.94 9.31 -27.88
C ASN A 159 7.54 7.90 -27.86
N LYS A 160 8.60 7.66 -28.63
CA LYS A 160 9.35 6.40 -28.57
C LYS A 160 9.99 6.20 -27.19
N MET A 161 10.61 7.24 -26.64
CA MET A 161 11.22 7.18 -25.29
C MET A 161 10.19 6.86 -24.21
N VAL A 162 9.00 7.48 -24.25
CA VAL A 162 7.95 7.17 -23.26
C VAL A 162 7.49 5.72 -23.36
N GLU A 163 7.32 5.19 -24.57
CA GLU A 163 6.90 3.79 -24.75
C GLU A 163 7.99 2.81 -24.30
N GLU A 164 9.26 3.09 -24.58
CA GLU A 164 10.39 2.29 -24.07
C GLU A 164 10.46 2.33 -22.54
N ALA A 165 10.31 3.50 -21.93
CA ALA A 165 10.29 3.66 -20.47
C ALA A 165 9.12 2.90 -19.82
N LYS A 166 7.92 2.96 -20.43
CA LYS A 166 6.74 2.23 -19.96
C LYS A 166 6.90 0.71 -20.09
N GLN A 167 7.55 0.23 -21.15
CA GLN A 167 7.80 -1.20 -21.36
C GLN A 167 8.88 -1.76 -20.43
N ALA A 168 9.89 -0.95 -20.10
CA ALA A 168 10.96 -1.33 -19.19
C ALA A 168 10.52 -1.29 -17.71
N ALA A 169 9.59 -0.41 -17.36
CA ALA A 169 9.11 -0.25 -15.99
C ALA A 169 8.25 -1.43 -15.53
N SER A 170 8.41 -1.83 -14.26
CA SER A 170 7.52 -2.80 -13.64
C SER A 170 6.11 -2.21 -13.46
N ASN A 171 5.09 -3.07 -13.38
CA ASN A 171 3.71 -2.61 -13.12
C ASN A 171 3.61 -1.76 -11.84
N GLY A 172 4.40 -2.06 -10.80
CA GLY A 172 4.42 -1.27 -9.56
C GLY A 172 4.92 0.16 -9.77
N ILE A 173 5.93 0.34 -10.63
CA ILE A 173 6.49 1.65 -10.97
C ILE A 173 5.52 2.44 -11.83
N VAL A 174 4.86 1.80 -12.80
CA VAL A 174 3.82 2.44 -13.63
C VAL A 174 2.67 2.95 -12.78
N GLU A 175 2.17 2.13 -11.84
CA GLU A 175 1.10 2.53 -10.92
C GLU A 175 1.55 3.66 -9.97
N ARG A 176 2.79 3.60 -9.47
CA ARG A 176 3.36 4.67 -8.64
C ARG A 176 3.48 5.98 -9.42
N ALA A 177 3.98 5.95 -10.65
CA ALA A 177 4.08 7.11 -11.52
C ALA A 177 2.69 7.73 -11.78
N ARG A 178 1.68 6.89 -12.05
CA ARG A 178 0.28 7.35 -12.20
C ARG A 178 -0.24 8.04 -10.93
N LYS A 179 0.03 7.48 -9.75
CA LYS A 179 -0.34 8.11 -8.48
C LYS A 179 0.37 9.44 -8.25
N ILE A 180 1.66 9.55 -8.58
CA ILE A 180 2.37 10.85 -8.53
C ILE A 180 1.65 11.87 -9.41
N LEU A 181 1.26 11.50 -10.62
CA LEU A 181 0.53 12.41 -11.52
C LEU A 181 -0.89 12.77 -11.06
N GLU A 182 -1.60 11.82 -10.46
CA GLU A 182 -2.97 12.05 -9.99
C GLU A 182 -3.01 12.98 -8.78
N TYR A 183 -2.08 12.78 -7.82
CA TYR A 183 -2.14 13.45 -6.52
C TYR A 183 -1.15 14.60 -6.36
N CYS A 184 -0.01 14.55 -7.06
CA CYS A 184 1.10 15.50 -6.91
C CYS A 184 1.82 15.76 -8.26
N PRO A 185 1.10 16.17 -9.32
CA PRO A 185 1.66 16.32 -10.66
C PRO A 185 2.83 17.31 -10.73
N GLU A 186 2.91 18.27 -9.80
CA GLU A 186 4.00 19.23 -9.67
C GLU A 186 5.37 18.60 -9.38
N LEU A 187 5.41 17.33 -8.99
CA LEU A 187 6.66 16.61 -8.70
C LEU A 187 7.30 15.98 -9.94
N ALA A 188 6.57 15.88 -11.04
CA ALA A 188 7.07 15.27 -12.25
C ALA A 188 7.98 16.25 -13.01
N PRO A 189 9.19 15.85 -13.44
CA PRO A 189 10.01 16.68 -14.30
C PRO A 189 9.35 16.89 -15.66
N GLU A 190 9.59 18.05 -16.27
CA GLU A 190 9.10 18.31 -17.62
C GLU A 190 9.94 17.55 -18.66
N ALA A 191 9.27 16.94 -19.64
CA ALA A 191 9.98 16.45 -20.83
C ALA A 191 10.21 17.59 -21.82
N LYS A 192 11.43 17.69 -22.35
CA LYS A 192 11.79 18.58 -23.46
C LYS A 192 12.62 17.82 -24.49
N PRO A 193 12.48 18.14 -25.80
CA PRO A 193 13.36 17.59 -26.82
C PRO A 193 14.81 17.89 -26.46
N ALA A 194 15.66 16.87 -26.35
CA ALA A 194 17.07 17.07 -26.06
C ALA A 194 17.70 17.96 -27.14
N SER A 195 18.24 19.12 -26.76
CA SER A 195 18.96 20.00 -27.68
C SER A 195 20.37 19.48 -27.98
N HIS A 196 20.86 18.46 -27.27
CA HIS A 196 22.24 17.97 -27.37
C HIS A 196 22.37 16.44 -27.38
N GLY A 197 22.75 15.91 -28.56
CA GLY A 197 23.65 14.76 -28.72
C GLY A 197 23.11 13.34 -28.45
N PRO A 198 23.69 12.30 -29.08
CA PRO A 198 23.11 10.95 -29.20
C PRO A 198 23.40 10.02 -28.01
N HIS A 199 23.57 10.53 -26.79
CA HIS A 199 23.89 9.68 -25.63
C HIS A 199 22.66 9.41 -24.75
N PHE A 200 22.23 8.15 -24.79
CA PHE A 200 20.98 7.61 -24.26
C PHE A 200 21.08 7.24 -22.77
N PHE A 201 20.22 7.84 -21.94
CA PHE A 201 19.93 7.43 -20.55
C PHE A 201 18.42 7.54 -20.29
N ALA A 202 17.87 6.86 -19.28
CA ALA A 202 16.42 6.87 -18.97
C ALA A 202 15.85 8.26 -18.61
N SER A 203 16.72 9.22 -18.27
CA SER A 203 16.41 10.63 -18.04
C SER A 203 16.72 11.54 -19.26
N ALA A 204 17.19 10.98 -20.38
CA ALA A 204 17.52 11.76 -21.57
C ALA A 204 16.25 12.41 -22.14
N GLY A 205 16.18 13.75 -22.08
CA GLY A 205 15.00 14.51 -22.50
C GLY A 205 14.02 14.87 -21.37
N LEU A 206 14.37 14.58 -20.11
CA LEU A 206 13.74 15.21 -18.95
C LEU A 206 14.58 16.38 -18.47
N GLU A 207 13.93 17.47 -18.11
CA GLU A 207 14.55 18.55 -17.36
C GLU A 207 14.97 18.06 -15.95
N PRO A 208 15.86 18.82 -15.26
CA PRO A 208 16.14 18.56 -13.86
C PRO A 208 14.88 18.46 -13.02
N TRP A 209 14.96 17.70 -11.93
CA TRP A 209 13.82 17.54 -11.03
C TRP A 209 13.35 18.89 -10.47
N PRO A 210 12.02 19.10 -10.33
CA PRO A 210 11.50 20.28 -9.66
C PRO A 210 12.05 20.41 -8.24
N GLU A 211 12.27 21.64 -7.77
CA GLU A 211 12.79 21.90 -6.41
C GLU A 211 11.91 21.26 -5.31
N GLU A 212 10.60 21.16 -5.53
CA GLU A 212 9.72 20.44 -4.59
C GLU A 212 10.03 18.94 -4.56
N THR A 213 10.31 18.32 -5.71
CA THR A 213 10.70 16.90 -5.82
C THR A 213 11.99 16.63 -5.05
N GLU A 214 12.99 17.48 -5.21
CA GLU A 214 14.26 17.38 -4.48
C GLU A 214 14.06 17.55 -2.97
N ARG A 215 13.24 18.54 -2.55
CA ARG A 215 12.90 18.74 -1.14
C ARG A 215 12.16 17.56 -0.52
N VAL A 216 11.22 16.97 -1.25
CA VAL A 216 10.50 15.76 -0.80
C VAL A 216 11.47 14.58 -0.74
N TRP A 217 12.35 14.42 -1.72
CA TRP A 217 13.35 13.36 -1.76
C TRP A 217 14.25 13.41 -0.52
N MET A 218 14.84 14.57 -0.25
CA MET A 218 15.68 14.77 0.93
C MET A 218 14.93 14.51 2.22
N ARG A 219 13.65 14.89 2.32
CA ARG A 219 12.81 14.60 3.50
C ARG A 219 12.55 13.11 3.68
N VAL A 220 12.28 12.38 2.60
CA VAL A 220 11.87 10.98 2.63
C VAL A 220 13.06 10.04 2.82
N PHE A 221 14.18 10.31 2.14
CA PHE A 221 15.35 9.42 2.10
C PHE A 221 16.56 9.92 2.90
N LEU A 222 16.52 11.18 3.36
CA LEU A 222 17.59 11.84 4.13
C LEU A 222 18.94 11.82 3.39
N LYS A 223 18.89 11.99 2.07
CA LYS A 223 20.05 12.06 1.18
C LYS A 223 19.77 12.97 -0.01
N GLU A 224 20.83 13.40 -0.68
CA GLU A 224 20.72 14.13 -1.96
C GLU A 224 19.95 13.30 -3.01
N PRO A 225 19.18 13.96 -3.90
CA PRO A 225 18.57 13.31 -5.05
C PRO A 225 19.65 12.73 -5.98
N PRO A 226 19.33 11.66 -6.72
CA PRO A 226 20.17 11.25 -7.84
C PRO A 226 20.32 12.46 -8.76
N SER A 227 21.56 12.77 -9.14
CA SER A 227 21.83 13.88 -10.03
C SER A 227 21.10 13.63 -11.35
N SER A 228 20.00 14.33 -11.56
CA SER A 228 19.30 14.39 -12.84
C SER A 228 20.18 15.20 -13.80
N GLY A 229 21.22 14.55 -14.34
CA GLY A 229 22.02 15.09 -15.44
C GLY A 229 23.23 15.96 -15.09
N THR A 230 23.81 15.88 -13.89
CA THR A 230 25.12 16.53 -13.67
C THR A 230 26.23 15.73 -14.31
N GLN A 231 26.74 16.25 -15.43
CA GLN A 231 28.05 15.90 -15.99
C GLN A 231 29.05 15.63 -14.85
N GLN A 232 29.62 14.44 -14.83
CA GLN A 232 30.95 14.26 -14.24
C GLN A 232 31.91 15.10 -15.06
N HIS A 233 31.99 16.40 -14.77
CA HIS A 233 33.19 17.16 -15.08
C HIS A 233 34.28 16.54 -14.22
N ALA A 234 35.14 15.78 -14.90
CA ALA A 234 36.35 15.22 -14.34
C ALA A 234 37.10 16.31 -13.56
N ALA A 235 37.16 16.16 -12.23
CA ALA A 235 38.11 16.88 -11.41
C ALA A 235 39.47 16.22 -11.65
N TRP A 236 40.17 16.68 -12.70
CA TRP A 236 41.61 16.64 -12.75
C TRP A 236 42.14 17.87 -12.02
N THR A 237 42.69 17.65 -10.84
CA THR A 237 43.84 18.39 -10.32
C THR A 237 44.77 17.39 -9.66
#